data_AF-X6LK43-F1
#
_entry.id   AF-X6LK43-F1
#
_cell.length_a   1.000
_cell.length_b   1.000
_cell.length_c   1.000
_cell.angle_alpha   90.00
_cell.angle_beta   90.00
_cell.angle_gamma   90.00
#
_symmetry.space_group_name_H-M   'P 1'
#
loop_
_entity.id
_entity.type
_entity.pdbx_description
1 polymer ?
#
loop_
_entity_poly.entity_id
_entity_poly.type
_entity_poly.pdbx_seq_one_letter_code
_entity_poly.pdbx_strand_id
1 'polypeptide(L)'
;MEQLQKSFPQIQPNIIQKIWKLCNQSPDETHAVLRFIKKKKINFFKIIFFFKHRLRDYEQDSLSELKILRELCLHILWNLLKNSQKIKYRQISKNKLYKNLESKCNRINADIDKLSKNMDYLLKEFGFEKEKDENWYYRKDIQSTLLLLWDYYCEWINTQPLYNLNKIKLSISKTIYILKDEKWINYEIVFDYSHRQIVLFENDKLNIQSLQVGNPKTLSSEFNVVIQWYNSLDYSNIAQTKWPCLILNHTWYFRMVDDIERNYFSNLFSVNYKQNISFLKLDKFQIFHNIYEFNSFHVIWKDRYFQIHKESLNPYSMTLKQGLEHLKKKIKMQEHFKYGTDELIYFEADFEKFQPPLAENINEDLLLCDVYKHLPHYPIIQVYWEIKGYFMVPYKHTIDIKTNNLPKSVGPDLKFISFDRQFTFFPLLYKRDLNKLKNIQNILDSKKKINYKLQRLFHE
;
A
#
# COMPACT_ATOMS: atom_id res chain seq x y z
N MET A 1 19.93 -27.06 -28.90
CA MET A 1 19.72 -25.98 -29.89
C MET A 1 18.80 -26.38 -31.03
N GLU A 2 19.08 -27.45 -31.78
CA GLU A 2 18.20 -27.89 -32.88
C GLU A 2 16.75 -28.13 -32.47
N GLN A 3 16.52 -28.70 -31.28
CA GLN A 3 15.16 -28.89 -30.74
C GLN A 3 14.44 -27.56 -30.47
N LEU A 4 15.14 -26.53 -30.02
CA LEU A 4 14.57 -25.18 -29.85
C LEU A 4 14.26 -24.56 -31.21
N GLN A 5 15.14 -24.72 -32.20
CA GLN A 5 14.91 -24.25 -33.56
C GLN A 5 13.67 -24.91 -34.18
N LYS A 6 13.52 -26.24 -34.01
CA LYS A 6 12.35 -27.00 -34.46
C LYS A 6 11.06 -26.55 -33.75
N SER A 7 11.15 -26.19 -32.46
CA SER A 7 9.99 -25.73 -31.67
C SER A 7 9.56 -24.29 -31.99
N PHE A 8 10.49 -23.47 -32.50
CA PHE A 8 10.27 -22.05 -32.80
C PHE A 8 10.80 -21.67 -34.19
N PRO A 9 10.29 -22.29 -35.28
CA PRO A 9 10.82 -22.12 -36.63
C PRO A 9 10.71 -20.68 -37.15
N GLN A 10 9.76 -19.90 -36.63
CA GLN A 10 9.55 -18.49 -36.98
C GLN A 10 10.56 -17.52 -36.34
N ILE A 11 11.42 -17.99 -35.44
CA ILE A 11 12.44 -17.15 -34.79
C ILE A 11 13.80 -17.46 -35.43
N GLN A 12 14.51 -16.41 -35.85
CA GLN A 12 15.80 -16.56 -36.51
C GLN A 12 16.80 -17.33 -35.61
N PRO A 13 17.62 -18.25 -36.16
CA PRO A 13 18.53 -19.07 -35.35
C PRO A 13 19.51 -18.29 -34.47
N ASN A 14 20.00 -17.14 -34.96
CA ASN A 14 20.89 -16.25 -34.21
C ASN A 14 20.21 -15.66 -32.95
N ILE A 15 18.91 -15.40 -33.01
CA ILE A 15 18.09 -14.93 -31.87
C ILE A 15 17.97 -16.03 -30.83
N ILE A 16 17.63 -17.26 -31.26
CA ILE A 16 17.53 -18.42 -30.37
C ILE A 16 18.87 -18.68 -29.70
N GLN A 17 19.98 -18.60 -30.43
CA GLN A 17 21.32 -18.80 -29.87
C GLN A 17 21.69 -17.71 -28.85
N LYS A 18 21.33 -16.44 -29.09
CA LYS A 18 21.54 -15.36 -28.13
C LYS A 18 20.71 -15.57 -26.85
N ILE A 19 19.44 -15.96 -26.98
CA ILE A 19 18.57 -16.24 -25.82
C ILE A 19 19.07 -17.46 -25.07
N TRP A 20 19.49 -18.51 -25.77
CA TRP A 20 20.10 -19.70 -25.17
C TRP A 20 21.31 -19.35 -24.31
N LYS A 21 22.20 -18.50 -24.84
CA LYS A 21 23.37 -18.00 -24.08
C LYS A 21 22.93 -17.14 -22.88
N LEU A 22 21.92 -16.28 -23.06
CA LEU A 22 21.39 -15.44 -21.98
C LEU A 22 20.81 -16.28 -20.84
N CYS A 23 20.03 -17.31 -21.14
CA CYS A 23 19.44 -18.20 -20.14
C CYS A 23 20.42 -19.25 -19.61
N ASN A 24 21.73 -18.96 -19.62
CA ASN A 24 22.79 -19.87 -19.15
C ASN A 24 22.66 -21.31 -19.69
N GLN A 25 22.21 -21.45 -20.94
CA GLN A 25 21.99 -22.75 -21.57
C GLN A 25 20.93 -23.64 -20.86
N SER A 26 19.99 -23.02 -20.13
CA SER A 26 18.82 -23.70 -19.55
C SER A 26 17.73 -23.91 -20.62
N PRO A 27 17.37 -25.16 -20.95
CA PRO A 27 16.29 -25.47 -21.90
C PRO A 27 14.94 -24.90 -21.49
N ASP A 28 14.56 -25.06 -20.23
CA ASP A 28 13.24 -24.66 -19.75
C ASP A 28 13.07 -23.15 -19.73
N GLU A 29 14.08 -22.42 -19.26
CA GLU A 29 14.09 -20.97 -19.29
C GLU A 29 14.05 -20.47 -20.74
N THR A 30 14.96 -20.96 -21.58
CA THR A 30 15.02 -20.57 -23.00
C THR A 30 13.69 -20.84 -23.70
N HIS A 31 13.06 -21.98 -23.44
CA HIS A 31 11.76 -22.32 -24.02
C HIS A 31 10.66 -21.39 -23.52
N ALA A 32 10.64 -21.05 -22.22
CA ALA A 32 9.69 -20.09 -21.65
C ALA A 32 9.85 -18.69 -22.27
N VAL A 33 11.10 -18.24 -22.46
CA VAL A 33 11.40 -16.99 -23.18
C VAL A 33 10.85 -17.03 -24.59
N LEU A 34 11.24 -18.02 -25.38
CA LEU A 34 10.86 -18.13 -26.80
C LEU A 34 9.34 -18.26 -26.97
N ARG A 35 8.67 -18.96 -26.05
CA ARG A 35 7.19 -19.05 -26.01
C ARG A 35 6.55 -17.70 -25.70
N PHE A 36 7.12 -16.91 -24.78
CA PHE A 36 6.68 -15.55 -24.50
C PHE A 36 6.85 -14.63 -25.73
N ILE A 37 7.98 -14.72 -26.42
CA ILE A 37 8.28 -13.97 -27.65
C ILE A 37 7.24 -14.27 -28.72
N LYS A 38 7.01 -15.56 -28.97
CA LYS A 38 6.01 -16.04 -29.94
C LYS A 38 4.62 -15.49 -29.62
N LYS A 39 4.21 -15.57 -28.34
CA LYS A 39 2.87 -15.16 -27.89
C LYS A 39 2.63 -13.65 -28.02
N LYS A 40 3.65 -12.83 -27.75
CA LYS A 40 3.50 -11.37 -27.67
C LYS A 40 3.95 -10.63 -28.93
N LYS A 41 4.43 -11.33 -29.97
CA LYS A 41 4.98 -10.73 -31.20
C LYS A 41 6.04 -9.64 -30.89
N ILE A 42 6.83 -9.84 -29.84
CA ILE A 42 7.76 -8.82 -29.33
C ILE A 42 9.01 -8.76 -30.23
N ASN A 43 9.47 -7.55 -30.54
CA ASN A 43 10.72 -7.31 -31.23
C ASN A 43 11.91 -7.82 -30.39
N PHE A 44 12.84 -8.54 -31.01
CA PHE A 44 14.03 -9.13 -30.39
C PHE A 44 14.84 -8.16 -29.50
N PHE A 45 14.90 -6.88 -29.84
CA PHE A 45 15.58 -5.87 -29.02
C PHE A 45 14.87 -5.59 -27.69
N LYS A 46 13.53 -5.52 -27.67
CA LYS A 46 12.75 -5.46 -26.42
C LYS A 46 13.06 -6.67 -25.53
N ILE A 47 13.30 -7.83 -26.13
CA ILE A 47 13.65 -9.06 -25.42
C ILE A 47 15.08 -9.00 -24.88
N ILE A 48 16.08 -8.59 -25.66
CA ILE A 48 17.45 -8.42 -25.13
C ILE A 48 17.42 -7.44 -23.96
N PHE A 49 16.75 -6.30 -24.11
CA PHE A 49 16.60 -5.32 -23.05
C PHE A 49 15.94 -5.94 -21.80
N PHE A 50 14.80 -6.61 -21.98
CA PHE A 50 14.06 -7.24 -20.88
C PHE A 50 14.81 -8.40 -20.21
N PHE A 51 15.54 -9.22 -20.97
CA PHE A 51 16.29 -10.38 -20.45
C PHE A 51 17.62 -10.00 -19.83
N LYS A 52 18.33 -9.04 -20.41
CA LYS A 52 19.54 -8.45 -19.80
C LYS A 52 19.22 -7.79 -18.46
N HIS A 53 17.96 -7.39 -18.22
CA HIS A 53 17.51 -6.87 -16.92
C HIS A 53 16.98 -7.91 -15.95
N ARG A 54 16.43 -9.03 -16.43
CA ARG A 54 15.84 -10.05 -15.56
C ARG A 54 16.87 -11.05 -15.05
N LEU A 55 17.92 -11.33 -15.83
CA LEU A 55 19.01 -12.21 -15.45
C LEU A 55 20.07 -11.38 -14.70
N ARG A 56 19.89 -11.31 -13.38
CA ARG A 56 20.94 -10.91 -12.43
C ARG A 56 22.15 -11.81 -12.67
N ASP A 57 23.29 -11.19 -13.01
CA ASP A 57 24.66 -11.56 -12.62
C ASP A 57 25.74 -11.09 -13.62
N TYR A 58 25.38 -10.44 -14.74
CA TYR A 58 26.40 -9.95 -15.67
C TYR A 58 26.70 -8.45 -15.54
N GLU A 59 27.87 -8.20 -14.96
CA GLU A 59 28.73 -7.02 -15.02
C GLU A 59 28.15 -5.70 -14.48
N GLN A 60 28.83 -5.21 -13.43
CA GLN A 60 28.63 -3.91 -12.80
C GLN A 60 28.68 -2.74 -13.81
N ASP A 61 29.46 -2.89 -14.88
CA ASP A 61 29.58 -1.92 -15.97
C ASP A 61 28.29 -1.78 -16.76
N SER A 62 27.56 -2.88 -17.01
CA SER A 62 26.30 -2.86 -17.76
C SER A 62 25.17 -2.11 -17.00
N LEU A 63 25.23 -2.12 -15.67
CA LEU A 63 24.26 -1.46 -14.81
C LEU A 63 24.42 0.07 -14.85
N SER A 64 25.66 0.55 -15.02
CA SER A 64 25.99 1.98 -15.07
C SER A 64 25.55 2.61 -16.40
N GLU A 65 25.83 1.96 -17.54
CA GLU A 65 25.36 2.37 -18.87
C GLU A 65 23.83 2.42 -18.91
N LEU A 66 23.16 1.40 -18.38
CA LEU A 66 21.70 1.36 -18.31
C LEU A 66 21.14 2.51 -17.48
N LYS A 67 21.79 2.85 -16.37
CA LYS A 67 21.34 3.95 -15.50
C LYS A 67 21.27 5.26 -16.29
N ILE A 68 22.24 5.52 -17.18
CA ILE A 68 22.25 6.68 -18.07
C ILE A 68 21.08 6.63 -19.06
N LEU A 69 20.91 5.52 -19.78
CA LEU A 69 19.81 5.36 -20.75
C LEU A 69 18.45 5.53 -20.07
N ARG A 70 18.24 4.89 -18.91
CA ARG A 70 17.00 4.98 -18.14
C ARG A 70 16.70 6.41 -17.73
N GLU A 71 17.68 7.14 -17.22
CA GLU A 71 17.49 8.53 -16.82
C GLU A 71 17.05 9.39 -18.00
N LEU A 72 17.72 9.26 -19.14
CA LEU A 72 17.40 10.03 -20.35
C LEU A 72 16.05 9.63 -20.96
N CYS A 73 15.76 8.33 -21.08
CA CYS A 73 14.47 7.83 -21.57
C CYS A 73 13.31 8.31 -20.71
N LEU A 74 13.42 8.17 -19.37
CA LEU A 74 12.38 8.66 -18.46
C LEU A 74 12.20 10.17 -18.57
N HIS A 75 13.28 10.93 -18.71
CA HIS A 75 13.20 12.38 -18.90
C HIS A 75 12.48 12.75 -20.20
N ILE A 76 12.82 12.10 -21.31
CA ILE A 76 12.21 12.34 -22.62
C ILE A 76 10.72 11.95 -22.60
N LEU A 77 10.41 10.73 -22.16
CA LEU A 77 9.04 10.21 -22.08
C LEU A 77 8.18 11.08 -21.16
N TRP A 78 8.69 11.45 -19.98
CA TRP A 78 7.97 12.33 -19.05
C TRP A 78 7.67 13.70 -19.66
N ASN A 79 8.65 14.30 -20.35
CA ASN A 79 8.44 15.59 -21.01
C ASN A 79 7.38 15.51 -22.12
N LEU A 80 7.37 14.44 -22.92
CA LEU A 80 6.35 14.20 -23.93
C LEU A 80 4.96 14.01 -23.32
N LEU A 81 4.86 13.16 -22.28
CA LEU A 81 3.60 12.86 -21.62
C LEU A 81 3.01 14.12 -20.94
N LYS A 82 3.83 14.83 -20.15
CA LYS A 82 3.39 16.01 -19.38
C LYS A 82 3.11 17.23 -20.25
N ASN A 83 3.85 17.40 -21.35
CA ASN A 83 3.74 18.59 -22.20
C ASN A 83 3.32 18.21 -23.63
N SER A 84 2.36 17.30 -23.75
CA SER A 84 1.88 16.74 -25.02
C SER A 84 1.54 17.80 -26.07
N GLN A 85 0.98 18.94 -25.67
CA GLN A 85 0.58 20.01 -26.60
C GLN A 85 1.72 20.94 -27.06
N LYS A 86 2.88 20.91 -26.39
CA LYS A 86 3.97 21.87 -26.64
C LYS A 86 4.99 21.29 -27.61
N ILE A 87 5.02 21.82 -28.83
CA ILE A 87 5.91 21.39 -29.94
C ILE A 87 7.38 21.29 -29.51
N LYS A 88 7.88 22.20 -28.66
CA LYS A 88 9.27 22.19 -28.20
C LYS A 88 9.73 20.89 -27.53
N TYR A 89 8.83 20.13 -26.90
CA TYR A 89 9.16 18.85 -26.27
C TYR A 89 9.08 17.66 -27.24
N ARG A 90 8.56 17.90 -28.45
CA ARG A 90 8.52 16.92 -29.54
C ARG A 90 9.80 16.95 -30.39
N GLN A 91 10.77 17.81 -30.06
CA GLN A 91 12.04 17.93 -30.77
C GLN A 91 13.21 17.71 -29.81
N ILE A 92 14.18 16.89 -30.23
CA ILE A 92 15.41 16.66 -29.48
C ILE A 92 16.60 16.95 -30.41
N SER A 93 17.41 17.93 -30.01
CA SER A 93 18.63 18.25 -30.76
C SER A 93 19.67 17.14 -30.59
N LYS A 94 20.21 16.63 -31.70
CA LYS A 94 21.27 15.59 -31.69
C LYS A 94 22.50 16.06 -30.91
N ASN A 95 22.95 17.29 -31.16
CA ASN A 95 24.13 17.84 -30.48
C ASN A 95 23.91 17.98 -28.97
N LYS A 96 22.71 18.42 -28.54
CA LYS A 96 22.40 18.54 -27.10
C LYS A 96 22.28 17.16 -26.43
N LEU A 97 21.66 16.19 -27.11
CA LEU A 97 21.54 14.82 -26.62
C LEU A 97 22.92 14.17 -26.50
N TYR A 98 23.76 14.27 -27.53
CA TYR A 98 25.11 13.71 -27.53
C TYR A 98 25.98 14.31 -26.43
N LYS A 99 26.02 15.65 -26.29
CA LYS A 99 26.78 16.30 -25.21
C LYS A 99 26.32 15.88 -23.81
N ASN A 100 25.01 15.69 -23.61
CA ASN A 100 24.48 15.22 -22.34
C ASN A 100 24.87 13.75 -22.07
N LEU A 101 24.76 12.89 -23.09
CA LEU A 101 25.24 11.50 -23.03
C LEU A 101 26.74 11.45 -22.73
N GLU A 102 27.57 12.18 -23.47
CA GLU A 102 29.02 12.26 -23.31
C GLU A 102 29.40 12.69 -21.88
N SER A 103 28.80 13.77 -21.37
CA SER A 103 29.05 14.22 -20.00
C SER A 103 28.71 13.15 -18.95
N LYS A 104 27.64 12.38 -19.16
CA LYS A 104 27.26 11.27 -18.27
C LYS A 104 28.19 10.05 -18.44
N CYS A 105 28.60 9.72 -19.65
CA CYS A 105 29.51 8.60 -19.95
C CYS A 105 30.89 8.83 -19.36
N ASN A 106 31.45 10.04 -19.50
CA ASN A 106 32.76 10.40 -18.98
C ASN A 106 32.86 10.24 -17.45
N ARG A 107 31.75 10.43 -16.73
CA ARG A 107 31.70 10.24 -15.26
C ARG A 107 31.85 8.78 -14.82
N ILE A 108 31.55 7.83 -15.70
CA ILE A 108 31.57 6.39 -15.40
C ILE A 108 32.49 5.61 -16.35
N ASN A 109 33.29 6.30 -17.16
CA ASN A 109 34.15 5.72 -18.19
C ASN A 109 33.42 4.74 -19.14
N ALA A 110 32.21 5.09 -19.56
CA ALA A 110 31.40 4.27 -20.47
C ALA A 110 31.64 4.61 -21.96
N ASP A 111 31.44 3.62 -22.84
CA ASP A 111 31.53 3.79 -24.29
C ASP A 111 30.38 4.65 -24.83
N ILE A 112 30.70 5.90 -25.19
CA ILE A 112 29.75 6.88 -25.71
C ILE A 112 29.14 6.47 -27.05
N ASP A 113 29.91 5.83 -27.94
CA ASP A 113 29.44 5.48 -29.28
C ASP A 113 28.41 4.36 -29.21
N LYS A 114 28.65 3.38 -28.34
CA LYS A 114 27.69 2.31 -28.04
C LYS A 114 26.41 2.87 -27.41
N LEU A 115 26.52 3.75 -26.41
CA LEU A 115 25.37 4.36 -25.74
C LEU A 115 24.57 5.27 -26.68
N SER A 116 25.24 6.03 -27.54
CA SER A 116 24.63 6.86 -28.57
C SER A 116 23.79 6.02 -29.55
N LYS A 117 24.35 4.91 -30.06
CA LYS A 117 23.60 3.97 -30.93
C LYS A 117 22.38 3.37 -30.24
N ASN A 118 22.49 3.02 -28.96
CA ASN A 118 21.36 2.51 -28.17
C ASN A 118 20.28 3.58 -27.99
N MET A 119 20.67 4.83 -27.70
CA MET A 119 19.74 5.94 -27.56
C MET A 119 19.01 6.23 -28.88
N ASP A 120 19.74 6.24 -30.00
CA ASP A 120 19.16 6.38 -31.35
C ASP A 120 18.11 5.31 -31.64
N TYR A 121 18.38 4.06 -31.26
CA TYR A 121 17.44 2.96 -31.40
C TYR A 121 16.16 3.19 -30.56
N LEU A 122 16.32 3.56 -29.28
CA LEU A 122 15.22 3.79 -28.35
C LEU A 122 14.33 4.97 -28.78
N LEU A 123 14.92 6.03 -29.33
CA LEU A 123 14.16 7.15 -29.87
C LEU A 123 13.27 6.73 -31.05
N LYS A 124 13.82 5.94 -31.99
CA LYS A 124 13.02 5.35 -33.08
C LYS A 124 11.89 4.48 -32.55
N GLU A 125 12.18 3.69 -31.51
CA GLU A 125 11.19 2.81 -30.88
C GLU A 125 10.03 3.59 -30.27
N PHE A 126 10.30 4.71 -29.60
CA PHE A 126 9.25 5.60 -29.08
C PHE A 126 8.44 6.25 -30.21
N GLY A 127 9.00 6.35 -31.42
CA GLY A 127 8.36 6.92 -32.59
C GLY A 127 8.95 8.26 -33.05
N PHE A 128 10.15 8.62 -32.59
CA PHE A 128 10.89 9.75 -33.15
C PHE A 128 11.50 9.40 -34.51
N GLU A 129 11.55 10.39 -35.38
CA GLU A 129 12.15 10.32 -36.70
C GLU A 129 13.33 11.31 -36.78
N LYS A 130 14.41 10.94 -37.46
CA LYS A 130 15.51 11.85 -37.77
C LYS A 130 15.21 12.61 -39.05
N GLU A 131 15.46 13.92 -39.06
CA GLU A 131 15.37 14.75 -40.25
C GLU A 131 16.75 15.06 -40.87
N LYS A 132 16.77 15.87 -41.94
CA LYS A 132 17.99 16.27 -42.66
C LYS A 132 18.98 17.05 -41.79
N ASP A 133 18.48 17.74 -40.76
CA ASP A 133 19.29 18.46 -39.77
C ASP A 133 19.84 17.54 -38.67
N GLU A 134 19.62 16.22 -38.80
CA GLU A 134 20.01 15.17 -37.88
C GLU A 134 19.33 15.24 -36.50
N ASN A 135 18.41 16.18 -36.27
CA ASN A 135 17.62 16.27 -35.04
C ASN A 135 16.48 15.26 -35.05
N TRP A 136 15.97 14.95 -33.87
CA TRP A 136 14.88 13.99 -33.66
C TRP A 136 13.55 14.70 -33.47
N TYR A 137 12.52 14.23 -34.17
CA TYR A 137 11.18 14.82 -34.17
C TYR A 137 10.10 13.76 -33.90
N TYR A 138 9.19 14.08 -32.98
CA TYR A 138 8.01 13.28 -32.69
C TYR A 138 6.80 13.86 -33.42
N ARG A 139 6.52 13.35 -34.63
CA ARG A 139 5.50 13.89 -35.52
C ARG A 139 4.11 13.28 -35.32
N LYS A 140 4.03 12.12 -34.66
CA LYS A 140 2.76 11.44 -34.40
C LYS A 140 1.87 12.31 -33.51
N ASP A 141 0.57 12.22 -33.74
CA ASP A 141 -0.39 12.82 -32.85
C ASP A 141 -0.28 12.18 -31.46
N ILE A 142 0.09 12.98 -30.46
CA ILE A 142 0.35 12.47 -29.12
C ILE A 142 -0.92 11.91 -28.49
N GLN A 143 -2.10 12.45 -28.80
CA GLN A 143 -3.33 11.92 -28.23
C GLN A 143 -3.58 10.48 -28.67
N SER A 144 -3.33 10.18 -29.95
CA SER A 144 -3.38 8.81 -30.49
C SER A 144 -2.29 7.87 -29.95
N THR A 145 -1.14 8.39 -29.52
CA THR A 145 0.01 7.58 -29.05
C THR A 145 0.23 7.61 -27.54
N LEU A 146 -0.61 8.30 -26.77
CA LEU A 146 -0.38 8.53 -25.35
C LEU A 146 -0.30 7.23 -24.56
N LEU A 147 -1.18 6.27 -24.85
CA LEU A 147 -1.17 4.93 -24.24
C LEU A 147 0.16 4.20 -24.50
N LEU A 148 0.67 4.28 -25.73
CA LEU A 148 1.93 3.65 -26.09
C LEU A 148 3.11 4.32 -25.36
N LEU A 149 3.11 5.65 -25.26
CA LEU A 149 4.15 6.39 -24.52
C LEU A 149 4.07 6.11 -23.01
N TRP A 150 2.88 5.95 -22.46
CA TRP A 150 2.64 5.54 -21.08
C TRP A 150 3.20 4.13 -20.84
N ASP A 151 2.92 3.18 -21.72
CA ASP A 151 3.48 1.82 -21.65
C ASP A 151 5.02 1.85 -21.64
N TYR A 152 5.63 2.63 -22.53
CA TYR A 152 7.09 2.81 -22.53
C TYR A 152 7.60 3.43 -21.22
N TYR A 153 6.90 4.43 -20.69
CA TYR A 153 7.27 5.06 -19.43
C TYR A 153 7.20 4.05 -18.26
N CYS A 154 6.11 3.29 -18.19
CA CYS A 154 5.94 2.21 -17.22
C CYS A 154 7.01 1.12 -17.35
N GLU A 155 7.34 0.69 -18.58
CA GLU A 155 8.40 -0.28 -18.84
C GLU A 155 9.74 0.22 -18.27
N TRP A 156 10.12 1.47 -18.55
CA TRP A 156 11.36 2.06 -18.07
C TRP A 156 11.38 2.32 -16.57
N ILE A 157 10.28 2.78 -15.98
CA ILE A 157 10.15 2.95 -14.52
C ILE A 157 10.38 1.62 -13.80
N ASN A 158 9.78 0.54 -14.32
CA ASN A 158 9.93 -0.79 -13.75
C ASN A 158 11.37 -1.33 -13.82
N THR A 159 12.27 -0.72 -14.61
CA THR A 159 13.70 -1.06 -14.60
C THR A 159 14.49 -0.36 -13.49
N GLN A 160 13.90 0.58 -12.74
CA GLN A 160 14.58 1.22 -11.60
C GLN A 160 14.95 0.15 -10.54
N PRO A 161 16.12 0.23 -9.90
CA PRO A 161 16.58 -0.84 -9.01
C PRO A 161 15.62 -1.07 -7.83
N LEU A 162 14.98 0.01 -7.35
CA LEU A 162 13.98 -0.08 -6.29
C LEU A 162 12.75 -0.89 -6.72
N TYR A 163 12.33 -0.78 -7.98
CA TYR A 163 11.25 -1.62 -8.51
C TYR A 163 11.64 -3.09 -8.60
N ASN A 164 12.86 -3.39 -9.02
CA ASN A 164 13.30 -4.79 -9.10
C ASN A 164 13.37 -5.46 -7.72
N LEU A 165 13.63 -4.67 -6.68
CA LEU A 165 13.52 -5.12 -5.30
C LEU A 165 12.05 -5.32 -4.89
N ASN A 166 11.19 -4.34 -5.20
CA ASN A 166 9.77 -4.37 -4.83
C ASN A 166 8.96 -5.43 -5.59
N LYS A 167 9.20 -5.62 -6.89
CA LYS A 167 8.44 -6.53 -7.77
C LYS A 167 8.62 -8.00 -7.42
N ILE A 168 9.73 -8.36 -6.81
CA ILE A 168 9.95 -9.73 -6.30
C ILE A 168 9.10 -9.99 -5.05
N LYS A 169 8.67 -8.94 -4.33
CA LYS A 169 8.09 -9.07 -2.99
C LYS A 169 6.64 -8.59 -2.89
N LEU A 170 6.25 -7.60 -3.68
CA LEU A 170 4.98 -6.91 -3.56
C LEU A 170 4.33 -6.82 -4.95
N SER A 171 3.15 -7.41 -5.10
CA SER A 171 2.27 -7.10 -6.22
C SER A 171 1.71 -5.69 -6.01
N ILE A 172 2.51 -4.68 -6.34
CA ILE A 172 2.03 -3.29 -6.34
C ILE A 172 0.86 -3.24 -7.32
N SER A 173 -0.30 -2.84 -6.82
CA SER A 173 -1.48 -2.68 -7.67
C SER A 173 -1.16 -1.68 -8.77
N LYS A 174 -1.45 -2.06 -10.01
CA LYS A 174 -1.25 -1.18 -11.17
C LYS A 174 -2.28 -0.06 -11.21
N THR A 175 -3.41 -0.25 -10.53
CA THR A 175 -4.57 0.62 -10.56
C THR A 175 -4.98 0.98 -9.15
N ILE A 176 -5.30 2.24 -8.90
CA ILE A 176 -5.80 2.72 -7.60
C ILE A 176 -6.92 3.72 -7.81
N TYR A 177 -7.80 3.86 -6.82
CA TYR A 177 -8.84 4.89 -6.84
C TYR A 177 -8.38 6.10 -6.02
N ILE A 178 -8.55 7.30 -6.56
CA ILE A 178 -8.25 8.56 -5.87
C ILE A 178 -9.51 9.41 -5.77
N LEU A 179 -9.78 9.95 -4.58
CA LEU A 179 -10.88 10.89 -4.37
C LEU A 179 -10.51 12.27 -4.92
N LYS A 180 -11.29 12.78 -5.86
CA LYS A 180 -11.19 14.13 -6.42
C LYS A 180 -12.58 14.69 -6.62
N ASP A 181 -12.82 15.91 -6.15
CA ASP A 181 -14.11 16.59 -6.28
C ASP A 181 -15.27 15.66 -5.85
N GLU A 182 -15.09 15.03 -4.68
CA GLU A 182 -16.03 14.07 -4.07
C GLU A 182 -16.30 12.78 -4.88
N LYS A 183 -15.55 12.55 -5.96
CA LYS A 183 -15.68 11.36 -6.82
C LYS A 183 -14.42 10.50 -6.79
N TRP A 184 -14.61 9.18 -6.78
CA TRP A 184 -13.53 8.22 -6.89
C TRP A 184 -13.18 8.01 -8.36
N ILE A 185 -11.95 8.33 -8.73
CA ILE A 185 -11.45 8.19 -10.10
C ILE A 185 -10.39 7.10 -10.11
N ASN A 186 -10.50 6.17 -11.06
CA ASN A 186 -9.52 5.10 -11.24
C ASN A 186 -8.31 5.61 -12.03
N TYR A 187 -7.12 5.35 -11.50
CA TYR A 187 -5.85 5.71 -12.12
C TYR A 187 -4.95 4.48 -12.25
N GLU A 188 -4.31 4.33 -13.40
CA GLU A 188 -3.08 3.54 -13.46
C GLU A 188 -1.94 4.33 -12.82
N ILE A 189 -1.07 3.64 -12.08
CA ILE A 189 0.00 4.30 -11.33
C ILE A 189 1.37 3.70 -11.58
N VAL A 190 2.36 4.59 -11.55
CA VAL A 190 3.76 4.21 -11.34
C VAL A 190 4.43 5.22 -10.43
N PHE A 191 5.21 4.72 -9.48
CA PHE A 191 6.15 5.50 -8.69
C PHE A 191 7.39 5.84 -9.51
N ASP A 192 7.77 7.10 -9.58
CA ASP A 192 9.08 7.50 -10.07
C ASP A 192 9.97 7.82 -8.87
N TYR A 193 10.76 6.84 -8.43
CA TYR A 193 11.64 6.99 -7.27
C TYR A 193 12.75 8.01 -7.51
N SER A 194 13.16 8.21 -8.77
CA SER A 194 14.20 9.18 -9.12
C SER A 194 13.73 10.62 -8.90
N HIS A 195 12.44 10.87 -9.10
CA HIS A 195 11.81 12.18 -8.92
C HIS A 195 10.91 12.26 -7.68
N ARG A 196 10.81 11.19 -6.89
CA ARG A 196 9.94 11.05 -5.71
C ARG A 196 8.50 11.49 -5.97
N GLN A 197 7.93 11.01 -7.05
CA GLN A 197 6.55 11.32 -7.42
C GLN A 197 5.77 10.04 -7.74
N ILE A 198 4.45 10.09 -7.54
CA ILE A 198 3.53 9.09 -8.09
C ILE A 198 3.01 9.67 -9.40
N VAL A 199 3.23 8.98 -10.51
CA VAL A 199 2.65 9.33 -11.79
C VAL A 199 1.33 8.58 -11.94
N LEU A 200 0.28 9.33 -12.27
CA LEU A 200 -1.08 8.84 -12.39
C LEU A 200 -1.56 9.01 -13.82
N PHE A 201 -2.14 7.97 -14.38
CA PHE A 201 -2.69 7.95 -15.73
C PHE A 201 -4.18 7.61 -15.68
N GLU A 202 -5.02 8.54 -16.11
CA GLU A 202 -6.47 8.41 -16.20
C GLU A 202 -6.83 7.89 -17.59
N ASN A 203 -7.10 6.60 -17.70
CA ASN A 203 -7.31 5.96 -19.01
C ASN A 203 -8.49 6.59 -19.77
N ASP A 204 -9.61 6.86 -19.09
CA ASP A 204 -10.83 7.39 -19.71
C ASP A 204 -10.65 8.77 -20.33
N LYS A 205 -9.80 9.61 -19.73
CA LYS A 205 -9.53 10.97 -20.21
C LYS A 205 -8.22 11.11 -20.95
N LEU A 206 -7.43 10.04 -21.04
CA LEU A 206 -6.05 10.07 -21.54
C LEU A 206 -5.27 11.23 -20.88
N ASN A 207 -5.41 11.35 -19.57
CA ASN A 207 -4.82 12.44 -18.80
C ASN A 207 -3.71 11.91 -17.89
N ILE A 208 -2.59 12.61 -17.86
CA ILE A 208 -1.46 12.27 -16.99
C ILE A 208 -1.19 13.40 -16.01
N GLN A 209 -0.92 13.01 -14.77
CA GLN A 209 -0.55 13.94 -13.71
C GLN A 209 0.51 13.30 -12.82
N SER A 210 1.19 14.11 -12.01
CA SER A 210 2.05 13.59 -10.96
C SER A 210 1.73 14.19 -9.61
N LEU A 211 1.86 13.35 -8.58
CA LEU A 211 1.78 13.73 -7.18
C LEU A 211 3.20 13.73 -6.61
N GLN A 212 3.68 14.90 -6.20
CA GLN A 212 4.97 15.00 -5.54
C GLN A 212 4.84 14.46 -4.10
N VAL A 213 5.55 13.37 -3.80
CA VAL A 213 5.48 12.69 -2.50
C VAL A 213 6.79 12.79 -1.72
N GLY A 214 7.77 13.56 -2.18
CA GLY A 214 8.99 13.81 -1.41
C GLY A 214 9.88 14.84 -2.09
N ASN A 215 11.01 15.19 -1.49
CA ASN A 215 11.91 16.17 -2.07
C ASN A 215 12.89 15.50 -3.06
N PRO A 216 12.83 15.78 -4.38
CA PRO A 216 13.72 15.15 -5.35
C PRO A 216 15.19 15.55 -5.15
N LYS A 217 15.46 16.66 -4.44
CA LYS A 217 16.82 17.14 -4.16
C LYS A 217 17.46 16.47 -2.94
N THR A 218 16.67 15.87 -2.06
CA THR A 218 17.24 15.20 -0.88
C THR A 218 17.77 13.83 -1.27
N LEU A 219 19.00 13.54 -0.84
CA LEU A 219 19.59 12.20 -0.95
C LEU A 219 18.98 11.21 0.06
N SER A 220 18.18 11.70 1.02
CA SER A 220 17.51 10.88 2.04
C SER A 220 16.61 9.83 1.39
N SER A 221 16.65 8.56 1.77
CA SER A 221 15.64 7.60 1.28
C SER A 221 14.21 7.96 1.73
N GLU A 222 14.08 8.91 2.66
CA GLU A 222 12.83 9.41 3.21
C GLU A 222 12.04 10.27 2.24
N PHE A 223 10.78 9.89 2.05
CA PHE A 223 9.79 10.66 1.33
C PHE A 223 9.20 11.80 2.19
N ASN A 224 9.36 11.75 3.51
CA ASN A 224 8.76 12.70 4.46
C ASN A 224 7.25 12.87 4.22
N VAL A 225 6.55 11.75 4.00
CA VAL A 225 5.09 11.73 3.84
C VAL A 225 4.41 11.35 5.14
N VAL A 226 3.31 12.03 5.42
CA VAL A 226 2.38 11.61 6.47
C VAL A 226 1.39 10.63 5.85
N ILE A 227 1.33 9.41 6.40
CA ILE A 227 0.39 8.38 5.97
C ILE A 227 -0.63 8.16 7.08
N GLN A 228 -1.91 8.20 6.72
CA GLN A 228 -3.00 7.82 7.62
C GLN A 228 -3.82 6.73 6.96
N TRP A 229 -4.21 5.71 7.72
CA TRP A 229 -5.14 4.69 7.25
C TRP A 229 -6.53 4.97 7.79
N TYR A 230 -7.54 4.77 6.95
CA TYR A 230 -8.93 4.74 7.40
C TYR A 230 -9.63 3.52 6.81
N ASN A 231 -10.69 3.08 7.50
CA ASN A 231 -11.38 1.81 7.21
C ASN A 231 -10.47 0.57 7.34
N SER A 232 -9.54 0.56 8.30
CA SER A 232 -8.64 -0.58 8.56
C SER A 232 -9.28 -1.70 9.41
N LEU A 233 -10.59 -1.92 9.31
CA LEU A 233 -11.22 -2.95 10.14
C LEU A 233 -10.88 -4.33 9.56
N ASP A 234 -10.01 -5.04 10.29
CA ASP A 234 -9.57 -6.43 10.08
C ASP A 234 -10.68 -7.45 10.39
N TYR A 235 -11.91 -7.15 9.98
CA TYR A 235 -13.08 -7.95 10.30
C TYR A 235 -13.71 -8.44 9.01
N SER A 236 -13.40 -9.69 8.71
CA SER A 236 -13.85 -10.55 7.62
C SER A 236 -15.37 -10.67 7.43
N ASN A 237 -16.21 -9.86 8.11
CA ASN A 237 -17.64 -10.14 8.14
C ASN A 237 -18.58 -8.99 8.52
N ILE A 238 -18.43 -7.79 7.93
CA ILE A 238 -19.54 -6.82 7.95
C ILE A 238 -19.84 -6.38 6.52
N ALA A 239 -20.99 -6.85 6.02
CA ALA A 239 -21.49 -6.74 4.65
C ALA A 239 -21.81 -5.31 4.15
N GLN A 240 -21.11 -4.30 4.66
CA GLN A 240 -21.15 -2.92 4.17
C GLN A 240 -19.72 -2.45 3.88
N THR A 241 -19.23 -2.91 2.73
CA THR A 241 -18.12 -2.47 1.86
C THR A 241 -17.41 -1.16 2.19
N LYS A 242 -16.74 -1.08 3.34
CA LYS A 242 -15.77 -0.02 3.59
C LYS A 242 -14.43 -0.43 2.98
N TRP A 243 -14.16 0.13 1.80
CA TRP A 243 -12.90 -0.09 1.12
C TRP A 243 -11.70 0.33 1.99
N PRO A 244 -10.60 -0.43 2.00
CA PRO A 244 -9.36 -0.03 2.64
C PRO A 244 -8.80 1.23 2.00
N CYS A 245 -8.61 2.27 2.80
CA CYS A 245 -8.22 3.56 2.29
C CYS A 245 -7.00 4.13 3.01
N LEU A 246 -6.31 5.00 2.30
CA LEU A 246 -5.05 5.61 2.72
C LEU A 246 -5.06 7.09 2.37
N ILE A 247 -4.58 7.92 3.27
CA ILE A 247 -4.46 9.37 3.08
C ILE A 247 -2.97 9.71 3.10
N LEU A 248 -2.47 10.33 2.03
CA LEU A 248 -1.12 10.90 1.98
C LEU A 248 -1.18 12.40 2.21
N ASN A 249 -0.35 12.89 3.12
CA ASN A 249 -0.17 14.31 3.46
C ASN A 249 -1.49 15.05 3.71
N HIS A 250 -2.47 14.35 4.32
CA HIS A 250 -3.83 14.84 4.58
C HIS A 250 -4.60 15.37 3.35
N THR A 251 -4.08 15.16 2.15
CA THR A 251 -4.57 15.81 0.92
C THR A 251 -5.06 14.77 -0.07
N TRP A 252 -4.33 13.67 -0.21
CA TRP A 252 -4.57 12.68 -1.26
C TRP A 252 -5.20 11.44 -0.64
N TYR A 253 -6.45 11.17 -0.99
CA TYR A 253 -7.21 10.03 -0.49
C TYR A 253 -7.20 8.93 -1.53
N PHE A 254 -6.67 7.78 -1.16
CA PHE A 254 -6.54 6.59 -1.96
C PHE A 254 -7.47 5.50 -1.44
N ARG A 255 -8.01 4.71 -2.36
CA ARG A 255 -8.81 3.52 -2.10
C ARG A 255 -8.19 2.33 -2.84
N MET A 256 -7.96 1.25 -2.11
CA MET A 256 -7.39 -0.01 -2.61
C MET A 256 -8.43 -1.13 -2.58
N VAL A 257 -8.13 -2.24 -3.27
CA VAL A 257 -9.02 -3.40 -3.33
C VAL A 257 -9.14 -4.07 -1.95
N ASP A 258 -7.99 -4.26 -1.29
CA ASP A 258 -7.91 -4.87 0.02
C ASP A 258 -6.86 -4.17 0.91
N ASP A 259 -6.81 -4.60 2.17
CA ASP A 259 -5.92 -4.06 3.19
C ASP A 259 -4.47 -4.45 2.92
N ILE A 260 -4.23 -5.63 2.35
CA ILE A 260 -2.91 -6.09 1.91
C ILE A 260 -2.31 -5.12 0.88
N GLU A 261 -3.06 -4.75 -0.16
CA GLU A 261 -2.67 -3.77 -1.17
C GLU A 261 -2.41 -2.41 -0.55
N ARG A 262 -3.29 -1.94 0.35
CA ARG A 262 -3.08 -0.68 1.07
C ARG A 262 -1.78 -0.69 1.87
N ASN A 263 -1.49 -1.80 2.55
CA ASN A 263 -0.27 -1.95 3.34
C ASN A 263 0.95 -1.96 2.41
N TYR A 264 0.91 -2.71 1.30
CA TYR A 264 1.98 -2.68 0.31
C TYR A 264 2.21 -1.30 -0.29
N PHE A 265 1.13 -0.59 -0.64
CA PHE A 265 1.22 0.78 -1.15
C PHE A 265 1.83 1.74 -0.13
N SER A 266 1.43 1.65 1.14
CA SER A 266 2.02 2.43 2.24
C SER A 266 3.54 2.22 2.34
N ASN A 267 3.99 0.98 2.14
CA ASN A 267 5.39 0.62 2.23
C ASN A 267 6.24 1.15 1.07
N LEU A 268 5.63 1.56 -0.04
CA LEU A 268 6.36 2.18 -1.15
C LEU A 268 6.99 3.52 -0.77
N PHE A 269 6.49 4.14 0.30
CA PHE A 269 7.04 5.39 0.82
C PHE A 269 8.12 5.15 1.91
N SER A 270 8.43 3.89 2.23
CA SER A 270 9.26 3.52 3.39
C SER A 270 10.78 3.56 3.23
N VAL A 271 11.43 4.10 4.27
CA VAL A 271 12.88 4.36 4.35
C VAL A 271 13.66 3.10 4.63
N ASN A 272 13.09 2.22 5.45
CA ASN A 272 13.76 1.03 5.98
C ASN A 272 13.75 -0.18 5.06
N TYR A 273 13.34 -0.02 3.80
CA TYR A 273 13.38 -1.13 2.85
C TYR A 273 14.78 -1.76 2.73
N LYS A 274 15.86 -0.96 2.83
CA LYS A 274 17.24 -1.48 2.79
C LYS A 274 17.59 -2.34 4.00
N GLN A 275 17.18 -1.97 5.22
CA GLN A 275 17.44 -2.76 6.44
C GLN A 275 16.54 -4.00 6.50
N ASN A 276 15.32 -3.92 5.99
CA ASN A 276 14.42 -5.07 5.92
C ASN A 276 14.94 -6.17 4.99
N ILE A 277 15.79 -5.87 3.99
CA ILE A 277 16.36 -6.89 3.10
C ILE A 277 17.22 -7.93 3.84
N SER A 278 17.99 -7.55 4.87
CA SER A 278 18.84 -8.51 5.59
C SER A 278 18.03 -9.48 6.44
N PHE A 279 16.88 -9.06 6.98
CA PHE A 279 15.97 -9.92 7.74
C PHE A 279 15.19 -10.92 6.86
N LEU A 280 15.08 -10.66 5.56
CA LEU A 280 14.26 -11.44 4.62
C LEU A 280 14.94 -12.70 4.05
N LYS A 281 16.11 -13.09 4.57
CA LYS A 281 16.64 -14.46 4.39
C LYS A 281 15.97 -15.47 5.34
N LEU A 282 15.20 -15.01 6.31
CA LEU A 282 14.44 -15.84 7.24
C LEU A 282 12.98 -16.01 6.78
N ASP A 283 12.38 -17.07 7.30
CA ASP A 283 11.18 -17.78 6.84
C ASP A 283 10.03 -16.92 6.28
N LYS A 284 9.41 -17.37 5.17
CA LYS A 284 8.33 -16.65 4.45
C LYS A 284 7.12 -16.29 5.33
N PHE A 285 6.90 -17.02 6.41
CA PHE A 285 5.76 -16.83 7.31
C PHE A 285 5.93 -15.67 8.32
N GLN A 286 7.16 -15.34 8.73
CA GLN A 286 7.39 -14.18 9.63
C GLN A 286 7.30 -12.83 8.91
N ILE A 287 7.36 -12.85 7.57
CA ILE A 287 7.37 -11.65 6.72
C ILE A 287 6.06 -10.86 6.85
N PHE A 288 4.91 -11.53 6.93
CA PHE A 288 3.60 -10.86 6.95
C PHE A 288 3.37 -9.98 8.18
N HIS A 289 4.01 -10.28 9.32
CA HIS A 289 3.84 -9.51 10.55
C HIS A 289 4.80 -8.31 10.66
N ASN A 290 5.90 -8.26 9.88
CA ASN A 290 6.94 -7.23 10.00
C ASN A 290 6.91 -6.17 8.88
N ILE A 291 5.97 -6.23 7.93
CA ILE A 291 5.84 -5.26 6.83
C ILE A 291 5.23 -3.91 7.29
N TYR A 292 5.14 -3.65 8.60
CA TYR A 292 4.40 -2.53 9.18
C TYR A 292 5.29 -1.44 9.80
N GLU A 293 6.50 -1.22 9.31
CA GLU A 293 7.48 -0.33 9.98
C GLU A 293 7.83 0.89 9.13
N PHE A 294 6.81 1.60 8.63
CA PHE A 294 7.06 2.84 7.91
C PHE A 294 7.07 4.06 8.83
N ASN A 295 8.26 4.59 9.16
CA ASN A 295 8.50 5.96 9.66
C ASN A 295 7.46 6.53 10.64
N SER A 296 6.80 5.65 11.39
CA SER A 296 5.71 6.02 12.25
C SER A 296 6.00 5.45 13.62
N PHE A 297 5.86 6.35 14.56
CA PHE A 297 5.70 6.02 15.94
C PHE A 297 4.44 5.18 16.05
N HIS A 298 4.62 3.89 16.35
CA HIS A 298 3.48 2.99 16.46
C HIS A 298 3.11 2.83 17.91
N VAL A 299 1.82 2.96 18.18
CA VAL A 299 1.24 2.57 19.45
C VAL A 299 0.64 1.20 19.30
N ILE A 300 1.18 0.25 20.05
CA ILE A 300 0.57 -1.06 20.26
C ILE A 300 -0.33 -0.97 21.48
N TRP A 301 -1.56 -1.42 21.36
CA TRP A 301 -2.50 -1.48 22.48
C TRP A 301 -3.31 -2.77 22.44
N LYS A 302 -3.82 -3.21 23.58
CA LYS A 302 -4.65 -4.43 23.68
C LYS A 302 -6.09 -4.07 23.99
N ASP A 303 -7.04 -4.72 23.31
CA ASP A 303 -8.44 -4.60 23.69
C ASP A 303 -8.80 -5.55 24.85
N ARG A 304 -10.06 -5.48 25.33
CA ARG A 304 -10.58 -6.32 26.42
C ARG A 304 -10.56 -7.83 26.12
N TYR A 305 -10.34 -8.21 24.86
CA TYR A 305 -10.21 -9.60 24.42
C TYR A 305 -8.74 -10.00 24.19
N PHE A 306 -7.80 -9.18 24.67
CA PHE A 306 -6.37 -9.35 24.49
C PHE A 306 -5.93 -9.36 23.02
N GLN A 307 -6.74 -8.83 22.11
CA GLN A 307 -6.31 -8.64 20.72
C GLN A 307 -5.34 -7.47 20.66
N ILE A 308 -4.21 -7.68 19.99
CA ILE A 308 -3.18 -6.67 19.81
C ILE A 308 -3.55 -5.82 18.60
N HIS A 309 -3.73 -4.53 18.82
CA HIS A 309 -3.95 -3.53 17.80
C HIS A 309 -2.70 -2.69 17.64
N LYS A 310 -2.42 -2.26 16.40
CA LYS A 310 -1.27 -1.40 16.09
C LYS A 310 -1.77 -0.14 15.39
N GLU A 311 -1.44 1.02 15.97
CA GLU A 311 -1.80 2.33 15.46
C GLU A 311 -0.58 3.11 15.00
N SER A 312 -0.62 3.66 13.80
CA SER A 312 0.39 4.58 13.31
C SER A 312 0.04 6.01 13.70
N LEU A 313 0.93 6.67 14.43
CA LEU A 313 0.80 8.04 14.92
C LEU A 313 1.96 8.89 14.38
N ASN A 314 1.72 10.15 14.01
CA ASN A 314 2.77 11.08 13.57
C ASN A 314 3.37 11.79 14.80
N PRO A 315 4.59 11.44 15.23
CA PRO A 315 5.09 11.92 16.51
C PRO A 315 5.52 13.40 16.47
N TYR A 316 5.77 13.97 15.29
CA TYR A 316 6.24 15.35 15.12
C TYR A 316 5.12 16.39 15.10
N SER A 317 3.88 15.95 14.92
CA SER A 317 2.71 16.85 14.76
C SER A 317 1.62 16.61 15.79
N MET A 318 1.77 15.58 16.62
CA MET A 318 0.73 15.12 17.51
C MET A 318 1.23 15.09 18.95
N THR A 319 0.42 15.65 19.85
CA THR A 319 0.67 15.58 21.30
C THR A 319 0.27 14.22 21.86
N LEU A 320 0.75 13.88 23.07
CA LEU A 320 0.32 12.67 23.77
C LEU A 320 -1.20 12.64 23.94
N LYS A 321 -1.79 13.76 24.35
CA LYS A 321 -3.25 13.97 24.48
C LYS A 321 -3.99 13.70 23.17
N GLN A 322 -3.50 14.26 22.06
CA GLN A 322 -4.10 14.05 20.73
C GLN A 322 -3.99 12.59 20.29
N GLY A 323 -2.87 11.93 20.59
CA GLY A 323 -2.69 10.49 20.35
C GLY A 323 -3.67 9.63 21.13
N LEU A 324 -3.89 9.92 22.42
CA LEU A 324 -4.87 9.23 23.27
C LEU A 324 -6.31 9.46 22.78
N GLU A 325 -6.67 10.69 22.43
CA GLU A 325 -7.98 11.01 21.87
C GLU A 325 -8.22 10.35 20.50
N HIS A 326 -7.18 10.20 19.67
CA HIS A 326 -7.25 9.43 18.43
C HIS A 326 -7.56 7.95 18.70
N LEU A 327 -6.84 7.33 19.65
CA LEU A 327 -7.09 5.94 20.03
C LEU A 327 -8.47 5.74 20.64
N LYS A 328 -8.92 6.66 21.50
CA LYS A 328 -10.28 6.68 22.07
C LYS A 328 -11.36 6.69 21.00
N LYS A 329 -11.23 7.56 19.98
CA LYS A 329 -12.14 7.59 18.83
C LYS A 329 -12.12 6.28 18.06
N LYS A 330 -10.95 5.70 17.85
CA LYS A 330 -10.79 4.43 17.11
C LYS A 330 -11.42 3.25 17.86
N ILE A 331 -11.15 3.12 19.16
CA ILE A 331 -11.74 2.09 20.02
C ILE A 331 -13.27 2.24 20.02
N LYS A 332 -13.79 3.47 20.16
CA LYS A 332 -15.23 3.76 20.09
C LYS A 332 -15.86 3.27 18.78
N MET A 333 -15.22 3.54 17.64
CA MET A 333 -15.70 3.05 16.35
C MET A 333 -15.70 1.51 16.30
N GLN A 334 -14.62 0.87 16.77
CA GLN A 334 -14.53 -0.60 16.79
C GLN A 334 -15.61 -1.24 17.66
N GLU A 335 -15.84 -0.72 18.87
CA GLU A 335 -16.89 -1.20 19.79
C GLU A 335 -18.29 -1.02 19.21
N HIS A 336 -18.55 0.12 18.56
CA HIS A 336 -19.81 0.35 17.83
C HIS A 336 -20.01 -0.70 16.71
N PHE A 337 -18.99 -0.96 15.89
CA PHE A 337 -19.11 -1.93 14.80
C PHE A 337 -19.26 -3.37 15.30
N LYS A 338 -18.55 -3.76 16.37
CA LYS A 338 -18.56 -5.14 16.88
C LYS A 338 -19.80 -5.45 17.71
N TYR A 339 -20.23 -4.51 18.55
CA TYR A 339 -21.20 -4.77 19.62
C TYR A 339 -22.39 -3.81 19.63
N GLY A 340 -22.41 -2.81 18.74
CA GLY A 340 -23.41 -1.74 18.77
C GLY A 340 -23.25 -0.81 19.97
N THR A 341 -22.08 -0.79 20.62
CA THR A 341 -21.78 0.02 21.81
C THR A 341 -21.00 1.27 21.41
N ASP A 342 -21.64 2.45 21.44
CA ASP A 342 -20.99 3.74 21.09
C ASP A 342 -21.06 4.79 22.21
N GLU A 343 -21.64 4.48 23.36
CA GLU A 343 -21.56 5.34 24.54
C GLU A 343 -20.34 4.96 25.38
N LEU A 344 -19.38 5.88 25.49
CA LEU A 344 -18.17 5.67 26.28
C LEU A 344 -18.49 5.92 27.76
N ILE A 345 -18.32 4.90 28.60
CA ILE A 345 -18.49 5.01 30.06
C ILE A 345 -17.18 5.43 30.72
N TYR A 346 -16.07 4.82 30.31
CA TYR A 346 -14.78 4.98 30.97
C TYR A 346 -13.65 4.80 29.97
N PHE A 347 -12.65 5.68 30.07
CA PHE A 347 -11.42 5.61 29.29
C PHE A 347 -10.25 6.01 30.19
N GLU A 348 -9.25 5.15 30.29
CA GLU A 348 -8.06 5.37 31.11
C GLU A 348 -6.82 4.88 30.36
N ALA A 349 -5.76 5.68 30.41
CA ALA A 349 -4.42 5.30 29.95
C ALA A 349 -3.53 5.08 31.18
N ASP A 350 -2.94 3.89 31.29
CA ASP A 350 -2.11 3.49 32.42
C ASP A 350 -0.63 3.78 32.09
N PHE A 351 -0.17 5.00 32.35
CA PHE A 351 1.15 5.50 31.92
C PHE A 351 2.32 4.70 32.49
N GLU A 352 2.18 4.12 33.68
CA GLU A 352 3.20 3.26 34.29
C GLU A 352 3.41 1.96 33.51
N LYS A 353 2.36 1.48 32.85
CA LYS A 353 2.39 0.26 32.03
C LYS A 353 2.72 0.51 30.56
N PHE A 354 2.96 1.75 30.17
CA PHE A 354 3.47 2.03 28.84
C PHE A 354 4.87 1.40 28.69
N GLN A 355 5.27 1.09 27.46
CA GLN A 355 6.64 0.64 27.18
C GLN A 355 7.27 1.55 26.12
N PRO A 356 8.23 2.41 26.49
CA PRO A 356 8.72 2.63 27.86
C PRO A 356 7.66 3.30 28.77
N PRO A 357 7.74 3.12 30.10
CA PRO A 357 6.86 3.80 31.05
C PRO A 357 7.00 5.32 30.98
N LEU A 358 5.89 6.03 31.21
CA LEU A 358 5.87 7.49 31.35
C LEU A 358 5.55 7.85 32.79
N ALA A 359 6.00 9.03 33.24
CA ALA A 359 5.64 9.55 34.56
C ALA A 359 4.13 9.85 34.62
N GLU A 360 3.47 9.54 35.74
CA GLU A 360 2.03 9.77 35.93
C GLU A 360 1.62 11.26 35.74
N ASN A 361 2.54 12.18 36.04
CA ASN A 361 2.34 13.62 35.93
C ASN A 361 2.92 14.22 34.63
N ILE A 362 3.12 13.41 33.58
CA ILE A 362 3.58 13.91 32.30
C ILE A 362 2.60 14.93 31.71
N ASN A 363 3.11 16.04 31.20
CA ASN A 363 2.28 17.00 30.48
C ASN A 363 1.80 16.38 29.15
N GLU A 364 0.52 16.03 29.07
CA GLU A 364 -0.06 15.41 27.88
C GLU A 364 -0.06 16.31 26.64
N ASP A 365 0.13 17.63 26.82
CA ASP A 365 0.25 18.58 25.70
C ASP A 365 1.64 18.55 25.04
N LEU A 366 2.59 17.75 25.56
CA LEU A 366 3.88 17.51 24.90
C LEU A 366 3.70 16.75 23.59
N LEU A 367 4.47 17.14 22.57
CA LEU A 367 4.57 16.38 21.33
C LEU A 367 5.12 14.98 21.62
N LEU A 368 4.59 13.98 20.93
CA LEU A 368 5.08 12.61 21.02
C LEU A 368 6.59 12.52 20.69
N CYS A 369 7.10 13.40 19.82
CA CYS A 369 8.54 13.50 19.57
C CYS A 369 9.32 13.92 20.81
N ASP A 370 8.83 14.87 21.59
CA ASP A 370 9.51 15.30 22.81
C ASP A 370 9.47 14.23 23.89
N VAL A 371 8.36 13.48 23.95
CA VAL A 371 8.21 12.34 24.86
C VAL A 371 9.20 11.23 24.53
N TYR A 372 9.37 10.85 23.25
CA TYR A 372 10.06 9.62 22.87
C TYR A 372 11.38 9.79 22.10
N LYS A 373 11.83 11.02 21.79
CA LYS A 373 13.08 11.28 21.03
C LYS A 373 14.35 10.68 21.63
N HIS A 374 14.34 10.34 22.92
CA HIS A 374 15.47 9.77 23.62
C HIS A 374 15.63 8.26 23.40
N LEU A 375 14.63 7.59 22.80
CA LEU A 375 14.70 6.16 22.54
C LEU A 375 15.60 5.85 21.32
N PRO A 376 16.35 4.73 21.36
CA PRO A 376 17.09 4.24 20.21
C PRO A 376 16.17 4.08 18.99
N HIS A 377 16.67 4.44 17.81
CA HIS A 377 15.96 4.31 16.53
C HIS A 377 14.73 5.22 16.34
N TYR A 378 14.48 6.18 17.23
CA TYR A 378 13.46 7.22 17.03
C TYR A 378 13.62 7.93 15.66
N PRO A 379 12.54 8.21 14.90
CA PRO A 379 11.11 8.00 15.21
C PRO A 379 10.58 6.59 14.91
N ILE A 380 11.42 5.70 14.40
CA ILE A 380 11.06 4.35 13.97
C ILE A 380 11.06 3.43 15.19
N ILE A 381 10.12 3.68 16.09
CA ILE A 381 9.94 2.92 17.33
C ILE A 381 8.51 2.40 17.42
N GLN A 382 8.37 1.27 18.10
CA GLN A 382 7.08 0.76 18.55
C GLN A 382 7.02 0.95 20.06
N VAL A 383 6.00 1.65 20.53
CA VAL A 383 5.71 1.78 21.95
C VAL A 383 4.43 1.05 22.28
N TYR A 384 4.36 0.49 23.48
CA TYR A 384 3.14 -0.13 23.97
C TYR A 384 2.40 0.86 24.87
N TRP A 385 1.11 1.10 24.60
CA TRP A 385 0.23 1.86 25.47
C TRP A 385 -0.87 0.94 26.02
N GLU A 386 -0.96 0.83 27.34
CA GLU A 386 -2.05 0.12 27.99
C GLU A 386 -3.23 1.06 28.21
N ILE A 387 -4.34 0.77 27.52
CA ILE A 387 -5.54 1.60 27.53
C ILE A 387 -6.73 0.74 27.92
N LYS A 388 -7.54 1.22 28.86
CA LYS A 388 -8.81 0.61 29.26
C LYS A 388 -9.95 1.45 28.72
N GLY A 389 -10.86 0.83 27.97
CA GLY A 389 -12.06 1.47 27.45
C GLY A 389 -13.30 0.62 27.73
N TYR A 390 -14.32 1.22 28.35
CA TYR A 390 -15.62 0.58 28.58
C TYR A 390 -16.71 1.35 27.86
N PHE A 391 -17.54 0.61 27.12
CA PHE A 391 -18.59 1.15 26.28
C PHE A 391 -19.91 0.44 26.59
N MET A 392 -21.02 1.17 26.43
CA MET A 392 -22.37 0.63 26.48
C MET A 392 -23.17 0.98 25.23
N VAL A 393 -24.27 0.26 25.04
CA VAL A 393 -25.28 0.60 24.03
C VAL A 393 -26.04 1.81 24.57
N PRO A 394 -26.09 2.94 23.84
CA PRO A 394 -26.89 4.07 24.26
C PRO A 394 -28.33 3.66 24.50
N TYR A 395 -28.97 4.19 25.55
CA TYR A 395 -30.38 3.86 25.85
C TYR A 395 -31.32 4.12 24.68
N LYS A 396 -31.05 5.14 23.85
CA LYS A 396 -31.80 5.43 22.60
C LYS A 396 -31.78 4.30 21.57
N HIS A 397 -30.84 3.36 21.67
CA HIS A 397 -30.70 2.19 20.80
C HIS A 397 -31.18 0.91 21.48
N THR A 398 -31.66 0.98 22.72
CA THR A 398 -32.27 -0.17 23.41
C THR A 398 -33.75 -0.25 23.08
N ILE A 399 -34.27 -1.47 22.87
CA ILE A 399 -35.70 -1.69 22.69
C ILE A 399 -36.32 -1.78 24.08
N ASP A 400 -37.25 -0.87 24.36
CA ASP A 400 -38.11 -0.98 25.54
C ASP A 400 -38.95 -2.25 25.42
N ILE A 401 -38.59 -3.29 26.17
CA ILE A 401 -39.41 -4.49 26.31
C ILE A 401 -40.52 -4.12 27.28
N LYS A 402 -41.54 -3.40 26.79
CA LYS A 402 -42.79 -3.24 27.52
C LYS A 402 -43.26 -4.64 27.89
N THR A 403 -43.33 -4.88 29.20
CA THR A 403 -43.59 -6.17 29.86
C THR A 403 -45.02 -6.69 29.65
N ASN A 404 -45.61 -6.50 28.47
CA ASN A 404 -47.00 -6.87 28.18
C ASN A 404 -47.20 -8.38 27.99
N ASN A 405 -46.12 -9.14 27.75
CA ASN A 405 -46.19 -10.59 27.48
C ASN A 405 -45.41 -11.46 28.49
N LEU A 406 -44.96 -10.91 29.63
CA LEU A 406 -44.51 -11.79 30.72
C LEU A 406 -45.72 -12.59 31.19
N PRO A 407 -45.66 -13.94 31.21
CA PRO A 407 -46.76 -14.74 31.72
C PRO A 407 -47.05 -14.26 33.14
N LYS A 408 -48.30 -13.84 33.38
CA LYS A 408 -48.82 -13.59 34.72
C LYS A 408 -48.66 -14.89 35.49
N SER A 409 -47.54 -15.07 36.17
CA SER A 409 -47.29 -16.27 36.96
C SER A 409 -48.27 -16.28 38.11
N VAL A 410 -49.21 -17.22 38.05
CA VAL A 410 -49.58 -18.16 39.12
C VAL A 410 -49.26 -17.67 40.54
N GLY A 411 -50.32 -17.40 41.32
CA GLY A 411 -50.29 -17.30 42.79
C GLY A 411 -50.81 -15.98 43.36
N PRO A 412 -52.05 -15.91 43.87
CA PRO A 412 -52.64 -14.69 44.40
C PRO A 412 -52.31 -14.53 45.89
N ASP A 413 -51.09 -14.12 46.26
CA ASP A 413 -50.82 -13.75 47.67
C ASP A 413 -49.66 -12.76 47.89
N LEU A 414 -49.28 -11.99 46.88
CA LEU A 414 -48.34 -10.88 47.06
C LEU A 414 -49.09 -9.55 46.92
N LYS A 415 -49.43 -8.95 48.07
CA LYS A 415 -49.85 -7.54 48.18
C LYS A 415 -48.73 -6.65 47.66
N PHE A 416 -48.90 -6.12 46.45
CA PHE A 416 -48.06 -5.04 45.95
C PHE A 416 -48.44 -3.75 46.67
N ILE A 417 -47.47 -3.19 47.39
CA ILE A 417 -47.53 -1.82 47.92
C ILE A 417 -47.45 -0.88 46.71
N SER A 418 -48.41 0.05 46.59
CA SER A 418 -48.36 1.10 45.59
C SER A 418 -47.17 2.01 45.87
N PHE A 419 -46.23 2.10 44.93
CA PHE A 419 -45.06 2.95 45.04
C PHE A 419 -45.28 4.26 44.27
N ASP A 420 -45.79 5.27 44.97
CA ASP A 420 -45.94 6.65 44.44
C ASP A 420 -44.67 7.52 44.64
N ARG A 421 -43.48 6.91 44.71
CA ARG A 421 -42.21 7.65 44.76
C ARG A 421 -41.43 7.50 43.47
N GLN A 422 -41.11 8.63 42.83
CA GLN A 422 -40.09 8.73 41.79
C GLN A 422 -38.77 8.16 42.33
N PHE A 423 -38.35 7.02 41.80
CA PHE A 423 -37.01 6.49 42.04
C PHE A 423 -36.04 7.09 41.03
N THR A 424 -34.98 7.73 41.52
CA THR A 424 -33.71 7.85 40.78
C THR A 424 -33.15 6.44 40.58
N PHE A 425 -33.23 5.96 39.34
CA PHE A 425 -32.83 4.62 38.95
C PHE A 425 -31.31 4.48 39.04
N PHE A 426 -30.81 3.58 39.89
CA PHE A 426 -29.41 3.14 39.90
C PHE A 426 -29.28 1.85 39.05
N PRO A 427 -28.55 1.85 37.92
CA PRO A 427 -28.65 0.80 36.90
C PRO A 427 -27.58 -0.28 37.04
N LEU A 428 -27.32 -0.80 38.24
CA LEU A 428 -26.45 -1.97 38.41
C LEU A 428 -27.22 -3.14 39.03
N LEU A 429 -27.18 -4.26 38.29
CA LEU A 429 -27.91 -5.51 38.43
C LEU A 429 -28.11 -5.95 39.89
N TYR A 430 -29.36 -6.31 40.24
CA TYR A 430 -29.64 -6.95 41.51
C TYR A 430 -29.09 -8.40 41.50
N LYS A 431 -28.66 -8.90 42.66
CA LYS A 431 -28.19 -10.28 42.89
C LYS A 431 -29.16 -11.37 42.36
N ARG A 432 -30.45 -11.04 42.20
CA ARG A 432 -31.48 -11.90 41.58
C ARG A 432 -31.33 -12.07 40.07
N ASP A 433 -30.76 -11.10 39.35
CA ASP A 433 -30.63 -11.14 37.89
C ASP A 433 -29.43 -11.98 37.44
N LEU A 434 -28.39 -12.11 38.28
CA LEU A 434 -27.28 -13.04 38.05
C LEU A 434 -27.74 -14.50 37.97
N ASN A 435 -28.71 -14.91 38.79
CA ASN A 435 -29.27 -16.25 38.73
C ASN A 435 -30.10 -16.48 37.47
N LYS A 436 -30.80 -15.45 36.97
CA LYS A 436 -31.52 -15.52 35.69
C LYS A 436 -30.56 -15.60 34.51
N LEU A 437 -29.48 -14.81 34.51
CA LEU A 437 -28.45 -14.87 33.48
C LEU A 437 -27.71 -16.21 33.48
N LYS A 438 -27.42 -16.78 34.67
CA LYS A 438 -26.83 -18.12 34.80
C LYS A 438 -27.76 -19.21 34.26
N ASN A 439 -29.07 -19.08 34.45
CA ASN A 439 -30.04 -19.98 33.83
C ASN A 439 -30.11 -19.82 32.30
N ILE A 440 -30.04 -18.59 31.77
CA ILE A 440 -30.01 -18.36 30.31
C ILE A 440 -28.73 -18.93 29.69
N GLN A 441 -27.58 -18.73 30.34
CA GLN A 441 -26.29 -19.32 29.95
C GLN A 441 -26.39 -20.86 29.93
N ASN A 442 -26.93 -21.47 30.99
CA ASN A 442 -27.12 -22.92 31.06
C ASN A 442 -28.08 -23.45 29.99
N ILE A 443 -29.14 -22.70 29.65
CA ILE A 443 -30.07 -23.04 28.57
C ILE A 443 -29.37 -22.96 27.21
N LEU A 444 -28.57 -21.93 26.95
CA LEU A 444 -27.81 -21.77 25.71
C LEU A 444 -26.73 -22.84 25.55
N ASP A 445 -26.02 -23.16 26.63
CA ASP A 445 -24.99 -24.21 26.64
C ASP A 445 -25.61 -25.62 26.52
N SER A 446 -26.84 -25.84 27.02
CA SER A 446 -27.60 -27.07 26.75
C SER A 446 -28.06 -27.19 25.29
N LYS A 447 -28.33 -26.06 24.62
CA LYS A 447 -28.70 -26.02 23.20
C LYS A 447 -27.50 -26.14 22.26
N LYS A 448 -26.27 -25.97 22.76
CA LYS A 448 -25.02 -26.21 22.02
C LYS A 448 -24.68 -27.69 21.82
N LYS A 449 -25.39 -28.63 22.45
CA LYS A 449 -25.29 -30.05 22.09
C LYS A 449 -26.03 -30.33 20.78
N ILE A 450 -25.29 -30.12 19.69
CA ILE A 450 -25.37 -30.84 18.42
C ILE A 450 -26.74 -30.78 17.70
N ASN A 451 -26.83 -29.90 16.70
CA ASN A 451 -27.86 -29.98 15.67
C ASN A 451 -27.21 -30.17 14.28
N TYR A 452 -26.81 -31.41 13.97
CA TYR A 452 -26.30 -31.81 12.64
C TYR A 452 -27.39 -31.77 11.53
N LYS A 453 -28.62 -31.31 11.79
CA LYS A 453 -29.70 -31.28 10.77
C LYS A 453 -29.75 -30.02 9.90
N LEU A 454 -28.97 -28.97 10.18
CA LEU A 454 -28.93 -27.76 9.34
C LEU A 454 -27.96 -27.86 8.15
N GLN A 455 -27.22 -28.96 8.01
CA GLN A 455 -26.26 -29.19 6.91
C GLN A 455 -26.91 -29.66 5.59
N ARG A 456 -28.24 -29.80 5.52
CA ARG A 456 -28.98 -30.21 4.30
C ARG A 456 -29.87 -29.11 3.68
N LEU A 457 -29.73 -27.85 4.12
CA LEU A 457 -30.52 -26.73 3.61
C LEU A 457 -29.80 -25.85 2.59
N PHE A 458 -28.58 -26.19 2.20
CA PHE A 458 -27.90 -25.57 1.07
C PHE A 458 -27.48 -26.64 0.07
N HIS A 459 -28.40 -26.92 -0.85
CA HIS A 459 -28.08 -27.43 -2.17
C HIS A 459 -27.94 -26.22 -3.10
N GLU A 460 -26.71 -25.97 -3.56
CA GLU A 460 -26.44 -26.00 -5.00
C GLU A 460 -25.89 -27.39 -5.34
#